data_AF-A0A7M4FEX1-F1
#
_entry.id   AF-A0A7M4FEX1-F1
#
_cell.length_a   1.000
_cell.length_b   1.000
_cell.length_c   1.000
_cell.angle_alpha   90.00
_cell.angle_beta   90.00
_cell.angle_gamma   90.00
#
_symmetry.space_group_name_H-M   'P 1'
#
loop_
_entity.id
_entity.type
_entity.pdbx_description
1 polymer ?
#
loop_
_entity_poly.entity_id
_entity_poly.type
_entity_poly.pdbx_seq_one_letter_code
_entity_poly.pdbx_strand_id
1 'polypeptide(L)'
;LLTSYYFDRDDVALQHVAHFFLEQSHEEREHAERLLRFQNQRGGRVLLQDIKKPERDAWGSTLEAMEAALQLEKTVNQALLDLHRLASEKADPHLCDLLESHYLDEQVKAIKKLGDYITNLRRLGPQGGLGEYLFDKHSLEGSSKS
;
A
#
# COMPACT_ATOMS: atom_id res chain seq x y z
N LEU A 1 -7.28 5.52 0.86
CA LEU A 1 -8.61 6.20 0.81
C LEU A 1 -9.00 6.68 -0.58
N LEU A 2 -8.37 7.72 -1.16
CA LEU A 2 -8.79 8.30 -2.45
C LEU A 2 -9.00 7.24 -3.56
N THR A 3 -8.04 6.34 -3.74
CA THR A 3 -8.10 5.27 -4.74
C THR A 3 -9.33 4.37 -4.56
N SER A 4 -9.64 3.99 -3.32
CA SER A 4 -10.83 3.19 -3.01
C SER A 4 -12.12 3.89 -3.46
N TYR A 5 -12.31 5.15 -3.04
CA TYR A 5 -13.49 5.94 -3.40
C TYR A 5 -13.57 6.30 -4.89
N TYR A 6 -12.45 6.30 -5.62
CA TYR A 6 -12.47 6.42 -7.07
C TYR A 6 -13.12 5.19 -7.73
N PHE A 7 -12.75 3.98 -7.29
CA PHE A 7 -13.29 2.73 -7.85
C PHE A 7 -14.74 2.42 -7.40
N ASP A 8 -15.20 3.06 -6.32
CA ASP A 8 -16.58 2.98 -5.82
C ASP A 8 -17.58 3.91 -6.56
N ARG A 9 -17.08 4.82 -7.41
CA ARG A 9 -17.96 5.69 -8.22
C ARG A 9 -18.85 4.87 -9.14
N ASP A 10 -20.05 5.38 -9.42
CA ASP A 10 -21.03 4.74 -10.30
C ASP A 10 -20.54 4.58 -11.75
N ASP A 11 -19.64 5.48 -12.20
CA ASP A 11 -19.03 5.44 -13.52
C ASP A 11 -17.74 4.60 -13.61
N VAL A 12 -17.32 3.95 -12.51
CA VAL A 12 -16.19 3.00 -12.47
C VAL A 12 -16.64 1.62 -11.98
N ALA A 13 -17.35 1.56 -10.85
CA ALA A 13 -18.07 0.39 -10.33
C ALA A 13 -17.26 -0.92 -10.15
N LEU A 14 -16.02 -0.83 -9.64
CA LEU A 14 -15.14 -1.98 -9.35
C LEU A 14 -15.01 -2.20 -7.83
N GLN A 15 -16.03 -2.86 -7.25
CA GLN A 15 -16.20 -2.96 -5.81
C GLN A 15 -15.07 -3.69 -5.07
N HIS A 16 -14.48 -4.75 -5.64
CA HIS A 16 -13.39 -5.48 -4.98
C HIS A 16 -12.06 -4.74 -5.09
N VAL A 17 -11.86 -4.01 -6.19
CA VAL A 17 -10.73 -3.05 -6.31
C VAL A 17 -10.87 -1.94 -5.26
N ALA A 18 -12.08 -1.38 -5.12
CA ALA A 18 -12.36 -0.37 -4.11
C ALA A 18 -12.10 -0.91 -2.69
N HIS A 19 -12.57 -2.12 -2.39
CA HIS A 19 -12.35 -2.78 -1.11
C HIS A 19 -10.86 -3.03 -0.83
N PHE A 20 -10.13 -3.59 -1.79
CA PHE A 20 -8.70 -3.83 -1.66
C PHE A 20 -7.94 -2.56 -1.26
N PHE A 21 -8.17 -1.44 -1.95
CA PHE A 21 -7.50 -0.18 -1.62
C PHE A 21 -8.00 0.46 -0.30
N LEU A 22 -9.18 0.08 0.19
CA LEU A 22 -9.65 0.47 1.51
C LEU A 22 -8.90 -0.29 2.59
N GLU A 23 -8.75 -1.60 2.45
CA GLU A 23 -7.98 -2.45 3.37
C GLU A 23 -6.52 -2.01 3.46
N GLN A 24 -5.86 -1.79 2.32
CA GLN A 24 -4.49 -1.27 2.30
C GLN A 24 -4.39 0.08 3.00
N SER A 25 -5.42 0.92 2.88
CA SER A 25 -5.46 2.21 3.59
C SER A 25 -5.63 2.06 5.10
N HIS A 26 -6.24 0.98 5.57
CA HIS A 26 -6.36 0.67 6.99
C HIS A 26 -5.06 0.06 7.53
N GLU A 27 -4.45 -0.86 6.78
CA GLU A 27 -3.14 -1.45 7.09
C GLU A 27 -2.06 -0.36 7.26
N GLU A 28 -1.96 0.58 6.31
CA GLU A 28 -1.02 1.70 6.40
C GLU A 28 -1.28 2.63 7.60
N ARG A 29 -2.53 2.76 8.03
CA ARG A 29 -2.86 3.50 9.24
C ARG A 29 -2.35 2.76 10.48
N GLU A 30 -2.48 1.44 10.53
CA GLU A 30 -1.93 0.64 11.62
C GLU A 30 -0.39 0.72 11.66
N HIS A 31 0.27 0.71 10.50
CA HIS A 31 1.72 0.94 10.38
C HIS A 31 2.12 2.30 10.97
N ALA A 32 1.41 3.36 10.60
CA ALA A 32 1.66 4.69 11.16
C ALA A 32 1.46 4.71 12.69
N GLU A 33 0.36 4.14 13.20
CA GLU A 33 0.11 4.06 14.64
C GLU A 33 1.17 3.25 15.39
N ARG A 34 1.70 2.18 14.81
CA ARG A 34 2.78 1.36 15.36
C ARG A 34 4.05 2.19 15.55
N LEU A 35 4.45 3.00 14.57
CA LEU A 35 5.59 3.93 14.69
C LEU A 35 5.36 4.99 15.78
N LEU A 36 4.15 5.55 15.88
CA LEU A 36 3.80 6.55 16.91
C LEU A 36 3.90 5.95 18.32
N ARG A 37 3.40 4.73 18.50
CA ARG A 37 3.49 3.99 19.78
C ARG A 37 4.95 3.70 20.13
N PHE A 38 5.74 3.23 19.17
CA PHE A 38 7.17 2.98 19.36
C PHE A 38 7.94 4.24 19.75
N GLN A 39 7.65 5.37 19.09
CA GLN A 39 8.27 6.65 19.41
C GLN A 39 8.02 7.05 20.88
N ASN A 40 6.79 6.88 21.36
CA ASN A 40 6.45 7.12 22.77
C ASN A 40 7.11 6.10 23.72
N GLN A 41 7.15 4.82 23.34
CA GLN A 41 7.80 3.76 24.13
C GLN A 41 9.28 4.04 24.38
N ARG A 42 9.98 4.60 23.39
CA ARG A 42 11.40 4.98 23.48
C ARG A 42 11.63 6.33 24.17
N GLY A 43 10.58 6.96 24.70
CA GLY A 43 10.64 8.27 25.34
C GLY A 43 10.80 9.45 24.37
N GLY A 44 10.65 9.19 23.06
CA GLY A 44 10.67 10.20 22.02
C GLY A 44 9.45 11.13 22.07
N ARG A 45 9.41 12.09 21.14
CA ARG A 45 8.27 13.00 20.96
C ARG A 45 7.80 12.93 19.52
N VAL A 46 6.49 12.84 19.35
CA VAL A 46 5.83 12.88 18.04
C VAL A 46 5.66 14.32 17.62
N LEU A 47 6.15 14.66 16.43
CA LEU A 47 5.92 15.96 15.79
C LEU A 47 5.19 15.71 14.47
N LEU A 48 3.88 15.90 14.46
CA LEU A 48 3.05 15.72 13.26
C LEU A 48 3.30 16.84 12.25
N GLN A 49 3.21 16.51 10.97
CA GLN A 49 3.32 17.43 9.84
C GLN A 49 2.09 17.27 8.94
N ASP A 50 1.91 18.20 8.01
CA ASP A 50 0.82 18.15 7.05
C ASP A 50 0.94 16.91 6.15
N ILE A 51 -0.17 16.18 6.03
CA ILE A 51 -0.28 15.06 5.09
C ILE A 51 -0.67 15.63 3.73
N LYS A 52 0.25 15.53 2.75
CA LYS A 52 -0.01 15.99 1.39
C LYS A 52 -1.09 15.15 0.73
N LYS A 53 -1.95 15.80 -0.06
CA LYS A 53 -2.90 15.08 -0.91
C LYS A 53 -2.16 14.21 -1.95
N PRO A 54 -2.77 13.13 -2.45
CA PRO A 54 -2.23 12.37 -3.57
C PRO A 54 -1.96 13.25 -4.80
N GLU A 55 -0.98 12.87 -5.63
CA GLU A 55 -0.59 13.64 -6.82
C GLU A 55 -1.68 13.68 -7.90
N ARG A 56 -2.63 12.74 -7.85
CA ARG A 56 -3.70 12.57 -8.83
C ARG A 56 -5.03 12.40 -8.11
N ASP A 57 -6.08 13.00 -8.68
CA ASP A 57 -7.45 12.90 -8.20
C ASP A 57 -8.25 11.79 -8.94
N ALA A 58 -7.70 11.23 -10.01
CA ALA A 58 -8.29 10.14 -10.80
C ALA A 58 -7.21 9.15 -11.26
N TRP A 59 -7.54 7.86 -11.26
CA TRP A 59 -6.59 6.77 -11.50
C TRP A 59 -6.70 6.09 -12.87
N GLY A 60 -7.66 6.49 -13.71
CA GLY A 60 -7.84 5.90 -15.05
C GLY A 60 -8.36 4.47 -14.96
N SER A 61 -7.43 3.51 -14.84
CA SER A 61 -7.70 2.07 -14.75
C SER A 61 -7.11 1.44 -13.49
N THR A 62 -7.55 0.22 -13.16
CA THR A 62 -6.99 -0.64 -12.11
C THR A 62 -5.51 -0.88 -12.34
N LEU A 63 -5.07 -1.04 -13.61
CA LEU A 63 -3.65 -1.21 -13.92
C LEU A 63 -2.83 0.02 -13.50
N GLU A 64 -3.28 1.22 -13.87
CA GLU A 64 -2.61 2.47 -13.50
C GLU A 64 -2.62 2.70 -11.98
N ALA A 65 -3.72 2.38 -11.31
CA ALA A 65 -3.81 2.44 -9.85
C ALA A 65 -2.83 1.47 -9.16
N MET A 66 -2.74 0.22 -9.63
CA MET A 66 -1.83 -0.79 -9.08
C MET A 66 -0.36 -0.43 -9.34
N GLU A 67 -0.04 0.13 -10.51
CA GLU A 67 1.30 0.62 -10.82
C GLU A 67 1.72 1.80 -9.92
N ALA A 68 0.80 2.73 -9.68
CA ALA A 68 1.04 3.82 -8.75
C ALA A 68 1.20 3.33 -7.30
N ALA A 69 0.37 2.38 -6.87
CA ALA A 69 0.50 1.74 -5.56
C ALA A 69 1.85 1.03 -5.42
N LEU A 70 2.27 0.25 -6.42
CA LEU A 70 3.58 -0.41 -6.43
C LEU A 70 4.73 0.59 -6.30
N GLN A 71 4.63 1.73 -6.96
CA GLN A 71 5.65 2.78 -6.87
C GLN A 71 5.68 3.41 -5.47
N LEU A 72 4.50 3.66 -4.88
CA LEU A 72 4.39 4.16 -3.51
C LEU A 72 5.02 3.17 -2.50
N GLU A 73 4.68 1.89 -2.59
CA GLU A 73 5.22 0.83 -1.72
C GLU A 73 6.75 0.72 -1.83
N LYS A 74 7.30 0.87 -3.04
CA LYS A 74 8.76 0.89 -3.22
C LYS A 74 9.41 2.11 -2.57
N THR A 75 8.76 3.27 -2.64
CA THR A 75 9.24 4.49 -1.98
C THR A 75 9.19 4.36 -0.46
N VAL A 76 8.11 3.80 0.10
CA VAL A 76 7.99 3.51 1.54
C VAL A 76 9.06 2.50 1.98
N ASN A 77 9.22 1.40 1.24
CA ASN A 77 10.26 0.41 1.52
C ASN A 77 11.67 1.01 1.49
N GLN A 78 11.96 1.90 0.55
CA GLN A 78 13.25 2.60 0.50
C GLN A 78 13.45 3.47 1.76
N ALA A 79 12.43 4.21 2.20
CA ALA A 79 12.51 5.00 3.41
C ALA A 79 12.74 4.13 4.67
N LEU A 80 12.11 2.95 4.74
CA LEU A 80 12.33 1.98 5.82
C LEU A 80 13.76 1.41 5.81
N LEU A 81 14.32 1.10 4.64
CA LEU A 81 15.71 0.64 4.50
C LEU A 81 16.70 1.73 4.91
N ASP A 82 16.44 2.98 4.56
CA ASP A 82 17.29 4.10 4.96
C ASP A 82 17.19 4.37 6.47
N LEU A 83 16.00 4.23 7.07
CA LEU A 83 15.80 4.29 8.51
C LEU A 83 16.51 3.14 9.25
N HIS A 84 16.46 1.93 8.71
CA HIS A 84 17.15 0.76 9.25
C HIS A 84 18.68 0.93 9.18
N ARG A 85 19.20 1.45 8.07
CA ARG A 85 20.62 1.81 7.95
C ARG A 85 21.02 2.81 9.02
N LEU A 86 20.23 3.87 9.22
CA LEU A 86 20.49 4.87 10.26
C LEU A 86 20.45 4.25 11.66
N ALA A 87 19.47 3.39 11.96
CA ALA A 87 19.39 2.68 13.24
C ALA A 87 20.66 1.83 13.49
N SER A 88 21.12 1.13 12.45
CA SER A 88 22.34 0.32 12.49
C SER A 88 23.59 1.16 12.73
N GLU A 89 23.74 2.29 12.03
CA GLU A 89 24.84 3.26 12.22
C GLU A 89 24.85 3.87 13.62
N LYS A 90 23.68 4.02 14.24
CA LYS A 90 23.52 4.51 15.62
C LYS A 90 23.55 3.39 16.67
N ALA A 91 23.80 2.15 16.26
CA ALA A 91 23.81 0.98 17.13
C ALA A 91 22.52 0.85 17.97
N ASP A 92 21.35 1.05 17.33
CA ASP A 92 20.03 0.81 17.94
C ASP A 92 19.44 -0.53 17.47
N PRO A 93 19.82 -1.66 18.10
CA PRO A 93 19.36 -2.98 17.67
C PRO A 93 17.85 -3.17 17.85
N HIS A 94 17.22 -2.46 18.79
CA HIS A 94 15.78 -2.60 19.04
C HIS A 94 14.96 -1.91 17.95
N LEU A 95 15.43 -0.78 17.40
CA LEU A 95 14.81 -0.17 16.23
C LEU A 95 15.04 -1.03 14.98
N CYS A 96 16.23 -1.62 14.79
CA CYS A 96 16.46 -2.55 13.69
C CYS A 96 15.48 -3.74 13.72
N ASP A 97 15.36 -4.39 14.88
CA ASP A 97 14.45 -5.53 15.08
C ASP A 97 12.97 -5.17 14.83
N LEU A 98 12.54 -3.99 15.30
CA LEU A 98 11.19 -3.49 15.01
C LEU A 98 10.95 -3.37 13.49
N LEU A 99 11.88 -2.76 12.75
CA LEU A 99 11.75 -2.55 11.32
C LEU A 99 11.76 -3.86 10.54
N GLU A 100 12.61 -4.81 10.94
CA GLU A 100 12.71 -6.14 10.34
C GLU A 100 11.43 -6.96 10.56
N SER A 101 10.96 -7.01 11.82
CA SER A 101 9.84 -7.87 12.23
C SER A 101 8.48 -7.38 11.77
N HIS A 102 8.31 -6.07 11.61
CA HIS A 102 6.99 -5.45 11.47
C HIS A 102 6.85 -4.54 10.26
N TYR A 103 7.85 -4.45 9.38
CA TYR A 103 7.72 -3.59 8.19
C TYR A 103 8.41 -4.21 6.98
N LEU A 104 9.68 -4.58 7.07
CA LEU A 104 10.45 -4.99 5.88
C LEU A 104 9.90 -6.26 5.21
N ASP A 105 9.48 -7.26 5.99
CA ASP A 105 8.86 -8.48 5.44
C ASP A 105 7.48 -8.19 4.83
N GLU A 106 6.67 -7.33 5.48
CA GLU A 106 5.36 -6.88 4.99
C GLU A 106 5.50 -6.13 3.66
N GLN A 107 6.47 -5.20 3.55
CA GLN A 107 6.76 -4.48 2.30
C GLN A 107 7.12 -5.42 1.15
N VAL A 108 7.98 -6.42 1.38
CA VAL A 108 8.38 -7.37 0.33
C VAL A 108 7.18 -8.17 -0.17
N LYS A 109 6.31 -8.61 0.75
CA LYS A 109 5.07 -9.31 0.41
C LYS A 109 4.09 -8.42 -0.37
N ALA A 110 3.90 -7.17 0.06
CA ALA A 110 3.02 -6.20 -0.61
C ALA A 110 3.51 -5.89 -2.03
N ILE A 111 4.82 -5.59 -2.19
CA ILE A 111 5.45 -5.33 -3.49
C ILE A 111 5.30 -6.53 -4.42
N LYS A 112 5.50 -7.75 -3.91
CA LYS A 112 5.32 -8.98 -4.70
C LYS A 112 3.87 -9.15 -5.15
N LYS A 113 2.90 -8.98 -4.23
CA LYS A 113 1.46 -9.10 -4.49
C LYS A 113 1.01 -8.11 -5.57
N LEU A 114 1.40 -6.83 -5.44
CA LEU A 114 1.13 -5.81 -6.46
C LEU A 114 1.77 -6.14 -7.81
N GLY A 115 3.01 -6.63 -7.81
CA GLY A 115 3.69 -7.08 -9.04
C GLY A 115 2.96 -8.21 -9.77
N ASP A 116 2.40 -9.17 -9.02
CA ASP A 116 1.60 -10.26 -9.59
C ASP A 116 0.29 -9.74 -10.20
N TYR A 117 -0.38 -8.83 -9.51
CA TYR A 117 -1.60 -8.19 -9.99
C TYR A 117 -1.37 -7.40 -11.28
N ILE A 118 -0.34 -6.56 -11.33
CA ILE A 118 0.06 -5.83 -12.54
C ILE A 118 0.35 -6.80 -13.70
N THR A 119 1.05 -7.90 -13.42
CA THR A 119 1.36 -8.91 -14.44
C THR A 119 0.09 -9.56 -15.00
N ASN A 120 -0.87 -9.90 -14.15
CA ASN A 120 -2.14 -10.48 -14.57
C ASN A 120 -3.01 -9.48 -15.35
N LEU A 121 -3.11 -8.23 -14.88
CA LEU A 121 -3.84 -7.16 -15.58
C LEU A 121 -3.26 -6.92 -16.98
N ARG A 122 -1.93 -6.88 -17.14
CA ARG A 122 -1.28 -6.75 -18.45
C ARG A 122 -1.56 -7.95 -19.37
N ARG A 123 -1.67 -9.16 -18.82
CA ARG A 123 -2.01 -10.38 -19.60
C ARG A 123 -3.46 -10.42 -20.06
N LEU A 124 -4.38 -9.90 -19.24
CA LEU A 124 -5.80 -9.79 -19.57
C LEU A 124 -6.06 -8.77 -20.69
N GLY A 125 -5.09 -7.86 -20.90
CA GLY A 125 -5.08 -6.92 -22.01
C GLY A 125 -5.97 -5.70 -21.78
N PRO A 126 -5.69 -4.58 -22.48
CA PRO A 126 -6.39 -3.31 -22.27
C PRO A 126 -7.76 -3.25 -22.95
N GLN A 127 -8.16 -4.25 -23.75
CA GLN A 127 -9.31 -4.12 -24.65
C GLN A 127 -10.61 -4.56 -23.96
N GLY A 128 -11.53 -3.60 -23.81
CA GLY A 128 -12.97 -3.86 -23.65
C GLY A 128 -13.50 -3.98 -22.21
N GLY A 129 -12.73 -3.60 -21.19
CA GLY A 129 -13.17 -3.61 -19.77
C GLY A 129 -13.37 -5.01 -19.16
N LEU A 130 -13.56 -6.04 -19.98
CA LEU A 130 -13.78 -7.42 -19.55
C LEU A 130 -12.61 -7.96 -18.70
N GLY A 131 -11.37 -7.67 -19.08
CA GLY A 131 -10.20 -8.10 -18.31
C GLY A 131 -10.18 -7.53 -16.90
N GLU A 132 -10.45 -6.23 -16.78
CA GLU A 132 -10.51 -5.53 -15.50
C GLU A 132 -11.69 -6.00 -14.64
N TYR A 133 -12.85 -6.23 -15.25
CA TYR A 133 -14.01 -6.81 -14.59
C TYR A 133 -13.73 -8.23 -14.07
N LEU A 134 -13.12 -9.10 -14.88
CA LEU A 134 -12.74 -10.45 -14.44
C LEU A 134 -11.70 -10.42 -13.33
N PHE A 135 -10.77 -9.46 -13.37
CA PHE A 135 -9.79 -9.27 -12.31
C PHE A 135 -10.45 -8.87 -10.99
N ASP A 136 -11.37 -7.88 -11.01
CA ASP A 136 -12.20 -7.51 -9.85
C ASP A 136 -12.90 -8.73 -9.25
N LYS A 137 -13.56 -9.54 -10.10
CA LYS A 137 -14.38 -10.66 -9.64
C LYS A 137 -13.60 -11.90 -9.20
N HIS A 138 -12.40 -12.15 -9.72
CA HIS A 138 -11.71 -13.43 -9.46
C HIS A 138 -10.37 -13.28 -8.73
N SER A 139 -9.69 -12.14 -8.87
CA SER A 139 -8.37 -11.93 -8.25
C SER A 139 -8.46 -11.19 -6.92
N LEU A 140 -9.53 -10.42 -6.70
CA LEU A 140 -9.71 -9.57 -5.51
C LEU A 140 -10.90 -9.98 -4.63
N GLU A 141 -11.78 -10.88 -5.07
CA GLU A 141 -12.93 -11.39 -4.30
C GLU A 141 -12.54 -12.00 -2.94
N GLY A 142 -11.34 -12.55 -2.81
CA GLY A 142 -10.83 -13.07 -1.54
C GLY A 142 -10.56 -12.00 -0.48
N SER A 143 -10.42 -10.73 -0.88
CA SER A 143 -10.13 -9.62 0.03
C SER A 143 -11.41 -9.07 0.69
N SER A 144 -12.61 -9.36 0.17
CA SER A 144 -13.87 -8.87 0.75
C SER A 144 -14.42 -9.72 1.90
N LYS A 145 -13.67 -10.74 2.35
CA LYS A 145 -14.12 -11.73 3.35
C LYS A 145 -13.36 -11.69 4.68
N SER A 146 -12.44 -10.74 4.89
CA SER A 146 -11.75 -10.56 6.18
C SER A 146 -12.36 -9.45 7.03
#